data_AF-A0A5B6V760-F1
#
_entry.id   AF-A0A5B6V760-F1
#
_cell.length_a   1.000
_cell.length_b   1.000
_cell.length_c   1.000
_cell.angle_alpha   90.00
_cell.angle_beta   90.00
_cell.angle_gamma   90.00
#
_symmetry.space_group_name_H-M   'P 1'
#
loop_
_entity.id
_entity.type
_entity.pdbx_description
1 polymer ?
#
loop_
_entity_poly.entity_id
_entity_poly.type
_entity_poly.pdbx_seq_one_letter_code
_entity_poly.pdbx_strand_id
1 'polypeptide(L)'
;MGASTLYGPHTLNAYIQEFKKLAAALIGGGSVEPGPQPPDLLDKQISLLTPVVLDATPLGVNFGDVKDDIANSTFKRGNTVSVTFWSACPRNDLMTEGTFALVELLQDQKTWMPVFDDDDFCLKFKWSRPAKLSPQSYATIDWRIPESVVTGVYRIRHFGASKSLFGSIRHFTGTSSAFVVE
;
A
#
# COMPACT_ATOMS: atom_id res chain seq x y z
N MET A 1 0.05 6.29 36.89
CA MET A 1 0.28 4.92 36.36
C MET A 1 1.33 5.00 35.25
N GLY A 2 2.27 4.06 35.22
CA GLY A 2 3.35 3.97 34.22
C GLY A 2 3.48 2.53 33.71
N ALA A 3 2.35 1.87 33.39
CA ALA A 3 2.30 0.45 33.05
C ALA A 3 3.08 0.09 31.77
N SER A 4 3.38 1.07 30.91
CA SER A 4 4.25 0.91 29.74
C SER A 4 5.67 1.47 29.96
N THR A 5 6.01 1.80 31.20
CA THR A 5 7.37 2.18 31.61
C THR A 5 8.13 0.90 31.99
N LEU A 6 8.73 0.26 30.99
CA LEU A 6 9.26 -1.12 31.07
C LEU A 6 10.27 -1.35 32.21
N TYR A 7 11.06 -0.34 32.58
CA TYR A 7 12.11 -0.45 33.60
C TYR A 7 11.72 0.19 34.95
N GLY A 8 10.42 0.43 35.15
CA GLY A 8 9.87 0.91 36.42
C GLY A 8 9.94 2.43 36.63
N PRO A 9 9.60 2.92 37.84
CA PRO A 9 9.35 4.34 38.11
C PRO A 9 10.56 5.26 37.90
N HIS A 10 11.77 4.71 37.82
CA HIS A 10 13.01 5.47 37.61
C HIS A 10 13.54 5.45 36.17
N THR A 11 12.79 4.87 35.22
CA THR A 11 13.20 4.80 33.80
C THR A 11 13.60 6.18 33.25
N LEU A 12 12.79 7.21 33.47
CA LEU A 12 13.10 8.57 33.02
C LEU A 12 14.41 9.11 33.64
N ASN A 13 14.60 8.92 34.95
CA ASN A 13 15.79 9.39 35.65
C ASN A 13 17.06 8.66 35.16
N ALA A 14 16.97 7.35 34.88
CA ALA A 14 18.06 6.59 34.31
C ALA A 14 18.46 7.11 32.91
N TYR A 15 17.49 7.40 32.04
CA TYR A 15 17.79 8.05 30.75
C TYR A 15 18.41 9.44 30.93
N ILE A 16 17.88 10.28 31.83
CA ILE A 16 18.46 11.60 32.11
C ILE A 16 19.93 11.47 32.55
N GLN A 17 20.25 10.48 33.40
CA GLN A 17 21.62 10.22 33.84
C GLN A 17 22.54 9.83 32.67
N GLU A 18 22.15 8.86 31.84
CA GLU A 18 22.98 8.41 30.72
C GLU A 18 23.16 9.51 29.65
N PHE A 19 22.11 10.27 29.34
CA PHE A 19 22.23 11.42 28.43
C PHE A 19 23.13 12.53 28.99
N LYS A 20 23.08 12.80 30.29
CA LYS A 20 24.02 13.75 30.95
C LYS A 20 25.46 13.28 30.85
N LYS A 21 25.73 11.98 31.07
CA LYS A 21 27.06 11.38 30.92
C LYS A 21 27.59 11.53 29.49
N LEU A 22 26.77 11.23 28.48
CA LEU A 22 27.13 11.40 27.07
C LEU A 22 27.42 12.87 26.73
N ALA A 23 26.56 13.80 27.18
CA ALA A 23 26.75 15.23 26.97
C ALA A 23 28.07 15.73 27.59
N ALA A 24 28.39 15.30 28.82
CA ALA A 24 29.65 15.65 29.48
C ALA A 24 30.87 15.12 28.72
N ALA A 25 30.81 13.87 28.22
CA ALA A 25 31.88 13.29 27.41
C ALA A 25 32.09 14.06 26.09
N LEU A 26 31.01 14.45 25.41
CA LEU A 26 31.08 15.26 24.20
C LEU A 26 31.72 16.63 24.45
N ILE A 27 31.32 17.34 25.51
CA ILE A 27 31.89 18.65 25.87
C ILE A 27 33.37 18.52 26.24
N GLY A 28 33.74 17.47 26.98
CA GLY A 28 35.11 17.22 27.43
C GLY A 28 36.03 16.58 26.39
N GLY A 29 35.53 16.23 25.20
CA GLY A 29 36.29 15.46 24.21
C GLY A 29 36.68 14.04 24.68
N GLY A 30 35.92 13.50 25.64
CA GLY A 30 36.16 12.18 26.23
C GLY A 30 35.38 11.06 25.53
N SER A 31 35.83 9.82 25.74
CA SER A 31 35.13 8.61 25.30
C SER A 31 34.21 8.07 26.40
N VAL A 32 33.20 7.30 26.01
CA VAL A 32 32.36 6.50 26.92
C VAL A 32 32.53 5.02 26.62
N GLU A 33 32.34 4.19 27.64
CA GLU A 33 32.35 2.74 27.46
C GLU A 33 31.29 2.30 26.44
N PRO A 34 31.62 1.41 25.49
CA PRO A 34 30.70 0.99 24.43
C PRO A 34 29.42 0.30 24.92
N GLY A 35 29.44 -0.24 26.13
CA GLY A 35 28.35 -1.04 26.68
C GLY A 35 28.27 -2.45 26.08
N PRO A 36 27.29 -3.25 26.54
CA PRO A 36 27.10 -4.61 26.03
C PRO A 36 26.57 -4.59 24.59
N GLN A 37 27.00 -5.57 23.79
CA GLN A 37 26.43 -5.78 22.46
C GLN A 37 25.00 -6.30 22.58
N PRO A 38 24.03 -5.75 21.82
CA PRO A 38 22.68 -6.29 21.80
C PRO A 38 22.69 -7.71 21.19
N PRO A 39 21.81 -8.63 21.65
CA PRO A 39 21.72 -9.97 21.09
C PRO A 39 21.17 -9.94 19.66
N ASP A 40 21.70 -10.81 18.79
CA ASP A 40 21.10 -11.10 17.48
C ASP A 40 19.93 -12.10 17.66
N LEU A 41 18.76 -11.73 17.16
CA LEU A 41 17.52 -12.50 17.28
C LEU A 41 16.90 -12.87 15.93
N LEU A 42 17.62 -12.73 14.81
CA LEU A 42 17.11 -13.02 13.46
C LEU A 42 16.60 -14.47 13.30
N ASP A 43 17.33 -15.45 13.83
CA ASP A 43 16.96 -16.88 13.75
C ASP A 43 15.88 -17.31 14.76
N LYS A 44 15.39 -16.39 15.60
CA LYS A 44 14.41 -16.67 16.67
C LYS A 44 13.03 -16.10 16.39
N GLN A 45 12.78 -15.69 15.15
CA GLN A 45 11.51 -15.11 14.74
C GLN A 45 10.48 -16.20 14.48
N ILE A 46 9.30 -16.07 15.10
CA ILE A 46 8.15 -16.95 14.89
C ILE A 46 7.11 -16.19 14.07
N SER A 47 6.70 -16.73 12.91
CA SER A 47 5.61 -16.19 12.11
C SER A 47 4.44 -17.17 12.06
N LEU A 48 3.27 -16.71 12.48
CA LEU A 48 2.00 -17.44 12.38
C LEU A 48 1.14 -16.95 11.20
N LEU A 49 1.69 -16.06 10.37
CA LEU A 49 1.02 -15.55 9.18
C LEU A 49 1.19 -16.54 8.03
N THR A 50 0.08 -17.04 7.48
CA THR A 50 0.13 -17.99 6.37
C THR A 50 0.67 -17.34 5.09
N PRO A 51 1.50 -18.05 4.31
CA PRO A 51 2.00 -17.55 3.04
C PRO A 51 0.86 -17.38 2.02
N VAL A 52 1.10 -16.63 0.95
CA VAL A 52 0.23 -16.68 -0.23
C VAL A 52 0.48 -18.01 -0.93
N VAL A 53 -0.56 -18.83 -1.05
CA VAL A 53 -0.49 -20.16 -1.67
C VAL A 53 -0.70 -20.07 -3.17
N LEU A 54 -1.80 -19.46 -3.59
CA LEU A 54 -2.28 -19.36 -4.97
C LEU A 54 -3.26 -18.17 -5.06
N ASP A 55 -3.26 -17.50 -6.22
CA ASP A 55 -4.35 -16.63 -6.65
C ASP A 55 -5.10 -17.25 -7.83
N ALA A 56 -6.41 -17.04 -7.91
CA ALA A 56 -7.25 -17.51 -9.01
C ALA A 56 -8.33 -16.49 -9.38
N THR A 57 -8.83 -16.59 -10.61
CA THR A 57 -10.02 -15.87 -11.11
C THR A 57 -11.11 -16.88 -11.51
N PRO A 58 -12.36 -16.45 -11.70
CA PRO A 58 -13.40 -17.29 -12.31
C PRO A 58 -13.01 -17.75 -13.72
N LEU A 59 -13.67 -18.81 -14.19
CA LEU A 59 -13.46 -19.31 -15.55
C LEU A 59 -13.78 -18.22 -16.58
N GLY A 60 -12.86 -17.98 -17.51
CA GLY A 60 -13.01 -16.98 -18.57
C GLY A 60 -12.69 -15.54 -18.15
N VAL A 61 -12.23 -15.32 -16.91
CA VAL A 61 -11.80 -14.02 -16.39
C VAL A 61 -10.30 -14.02 -16.17
N ASN A 62 -9.63 -12.94 -16.55
CA ASN A 62 -8.21 -12.72 -16.32
C ASN A 62 -7.97 -11.77 -15.13
N PHE A 63 -6.77 -11.83 -14.55
CA PHE A 63 -6.36 -10.82 -13.59
C PHE A 63 -6.26 -9.45 -14.26
N GLY A 64 -6.80 -8.43 -13.61
CA GLY A 64 -6.93 -7.08 -14.17
C GLY A 64 -8.26 -6.84 -14.89
N ASP A 65 -9.09 -7.87 -15.11
CA ASP A 65 -10.44 -7.65 -15.64
C ASP A 65 -11.31 -6.91 -14.62
N VAL A 66 -12.17 -6.01 -15.12
CA VAL A 66 -13.10 -5.26 -14.29
C VAL A 66 -14.23 -6.19 -13.81
N LYS A 67 -14.44 -6.24 -12.49
CA LYS A 67 -15.56 -6.94 -11.87
C LYS A 67 -16.79 -6.03 -11.76
N ASP A 68 -16.59 -4.84 -11.20
CA ASP A 68 -17.63 -3.82 -11.05
C ASP A 68 -17.04 -2.52 -11.62
N ASP A 69 -17.53 -2.09 -12.78
CA ASP A 69 -17.03 -0.91 -13.48
C ASP A 69 -17.63 0.38 -12.93
N ILE A 70 -17.13 1.50 -13.43
CA ILE A 70 -17.55 2.83 -13.03
C ILE A 70 -19.03 3.04 -13.35
N ALA A 71 -19.80 3.45 -12.33
CA ALA A 71 -21.26 3.51 -12.41
C ALA A 71 -21.80 4.63 -13.31
N ASN A 72 -21.05 5.72 -13.51
CA ASN A 72 -21.48 6.89 -14.28
C ASN A 72 -20.41 7.29 -15.30
N SER A 73 -20.82 7.89 -16.42
CA SER A 73 -19.89 8.44 -17.40
C SER A 73 -19.35 9.83 -17.02
N THR A 74 -19.98 10.52 -16.07
CA THR A 74 -19.63 11.89 -15.66
C THR A 74 -19.71 12.05 -14.15
N PHE A 75 -18.73 12.72 -13.57
CA PHE A 75 -18.63 13.05 -12.15
C PHE A 75 -18.28 14.51 -11.95
N LYS A 76 -18.61 15.03 -10.76
CA LYS A 76 -18.20 16.36 -10.32
C LYS A 76 -17.04 16.25 -9.34
N ARG A 77 -16.30 17.35 -9.19
CA ARG A 77 -15.35 17.51 -8.08
C ARG A 77 -16.01 17.22 -6.73
N GLY A 78 -15.25 16.61 -5.83
CA GLY A 78 -15.73 16.13 -4.54
C GLY A 78 -16.49 14.80 -4.59
N ASN A 79 -16.89 14.30 -5.77
CA ASN A 79 -17.45 12.95 -5.89
C ASN A 79 -16.38 11.87 -5.66
N THR A 80 -16.83 10.63 -5.46
CA THR A 80 -15.94 9.46 -5.39
C THR A 80 -16.25 8.53 -6.55
N VAL A 81 -15.21 8.24 -7.34
CA VAL A 81 -15.23 7.23 -8.39
C VAL A 81 -14.73 5.93 -7.77
N SER A 82 -15.42 4.83 -8.02
CA SER A 82 -15.04 3.51 -7.51
C SER A 82 -15.10 2.50 -8.65
N VAL A 83 -14.07 1.65 -8.74
CA VAL A 83 -13.98 0.53 -9.67
C VAL A 83 -13.39 -0.67 -8.94
N THR A 84 -13.88 -1.88 -9.23
CA THR A 84 -13.35 -3.11 -8.66
C THR A 84 -12.84 -4.04 -9.75
N PHE A 85 -11.61 -4.54 -9.58
CA PHE A 85 -10.95 -5.48 -10.48
C PHE A 85 -10.83 -6.87 -9.85
N TRP A 86 -10.86 -7.91 -10.68
CA TRP A 86 -10.34 -9.22 -10.32
C TRP A 86 -8.83 -9.13 -10.14
N SER A 87 -8.34 -9.44 -8.95
CA SER A 87 -6.96 -9.18 -8.55
C SER A 87 -6.37 -10.33 -7.73
N ALA A 88 -5.16 -10.13 -7.25
CA ALA A 88 -4.35 -11.08 -6.50
C ALA A 88 -3.88 -10.47 -5.18
N CYS A 89 -3.31 -11.30 -4.29
CA CYS A 89 -2.79 -10.85 -3.01
C CYS A 89 -1.62 -9.85 -3.20
N PRO A 90 -1.68 -8.63 -2.64
CA PRO A 90 -0.61 -7.64 -2.74
C PRO A 90 0.67 -8.04 -1.99
N ARG A 91 0.66 -9.16 -1.27
CA ARG A 91 1.88 -9.74 -0.67
C ARG A 91 2.76 -10.49 -1.68
N ASN A 92 2.28 -10.72 -2.89
CA ASN A 92 3.10 -11.34 -3.94
C ASN A 92 4.22 -10.41 -4.41
N ASP A 93 3.94 -9.10 -4.49
CA ASP A 93 4.89 -8.05 -4.81
C ASP A 93 4.43 -6.78 -4.12
N LEU A 94 5.32 -6.14 -3.36
CA LEU A 94 5.01 -4.90 -2.64
C LEU A 94 4.89 -3.70 -3.58
N MET A 95 5.33 -3.84 -4.84
CA MET A 95 5.41 -2.74 -5.81
C MET A 95 6.21 -1.56 -5.26
N THR A 96 7.31 -1.82 -4.54
CA THR A 96 8.18 -0.77 -3.99
C THR A 96 8.72 0.11 -5.11
N GLU A 97 8.60 1.44 -4.96
CA GLU A 97 8.87 2.45 -6.01
C GLU A 97 8.00 2.29 -7.28
N GLY A 98 6.93 1.50 -7.19
CA GLY A 98 5.87 1.38 -8.18
C GLY A 98 4.52 1.79 -7.57
N THR A 99 3.42 1.30 -8.14
CA THR A 99 2.07 1.64 -7.68
C THR A 99 1.09 0.50 -7.95
N PHE A 100 0.07 0.34 -7.11
CA PHE A 100 -1.07 -0.55 -7.36
C PHE A 100 -2.17 0.13 -8.17
N ALA A 101 -2.20 1.46 -8.23
CA ALA A 101 -3.31 2.21 -8.82
C ALA A 101 -2.85 3.56 -9.38
N LEU A 102 -3.28 3.87 -10.61
CA LEU A 102 -3.15 5.20 -11.19
C LEU A 102 -4.53 5.76 -11.54
N VAL A 103 -4.66 7.07 -11.37
CA VAL A 103 -5.64 7.85 -12.12
C VAL A 103 -4.89 8.48 -13.30
N GLU A 104 -5.36 8.17 -14.51
CA GLU A 104 -4.77 8.70 -15.73
C GLU A 104 -5.73 9.70 -16.38
N LEU A 105 -5.20 10.85 -16.82
CA LEU A 105 -5.89 11.88 -17.59
C LEU A 105 -5.58 11.72 -19.08
N LEU A 106 -6.61 11.79 -19.93
CA LEU A 106 -6.45 11.81 -21.38
C LEU A 106 -5.95 13.17 -21.86
N GLN A 107 -4.72 13.21 -22.39
CA GLN A 107 -4.12 14.33 -23.08
C GLN A 107 -4.10 14.12 -24.59
N ASP A 108 -4.22 15.23 -25.35
CA ASP A 108 -4.14 15.26 -26.81
C ASP A 108 -5.00 14.20 -27.53
N GLN A 109 -6.13 13.85 -26.89
CA GLN A 109 -7.10 12.83 -27.33
C GLN A 109 -6.55 11.41 -27.51
N LYS A 110 -5.28 11.14 -27.19
CA LYS A 110 -4.63 9.84 -27.47
C LYS A 110 -3.73 9.32 -26.35
N THR A 111 -3.20 10.20 -25.52
CA THR A 111 -2.17 9.85 -24.53
C THR A 111 -2.77 9.87 -23.14
N TRP A 112 -2.59 8.78 -22.39
CA TRP A 112 -3.00 8.72 -20.99
C TRP A 112 -1.81 9.06 -20.11
N MET A 113 -1.92 10.13 -19.32
CA MET A 113 -0.87 10.53 -18.38
C MET A 113 -1.29 10.24 -16.94
N PRO A 114 -0.43 9.61 -16.13
CA PRO A 114 -0.69 9.50 -14.70
C PRO A 114 -0.72 10.88 -14.06
N VAL A 115 -1.75 11.13 -13.25
CA VAL A 115 -1.94 12.40 -12.53
C VAL A 115 -2.15 12.20 -11.04
N PHE A 116 -2.55 11.00 -10.62
CA PHE A 116 -2.54 10.57 -9.22
C PHE A 116 -2.14 9.10 -9.13
N ASP A 117 -1.50 8.73 -8.04
CA ASP A 117 -1.17 7.34 -7.71
C ASP A 117 -1.59 6.98 -6.28
N ASP A 118 -1.17 5.81 -5.78
CA ASP A 118 -1.56 5.32 -4.45
C ASP A 118 -0.75 5.90 -3.28
N ASP A 119 0.14 6.87 -3.54
CA ASP A 119 0.73 7.76 -2.53
C ASP A 119 -0.17 8.98 -2.23
N ASP A 120 -1.07 9.31 -3.15
CA ASP A 120 -1.98 10.44 -3.02
C ASP A 120 -3.14 10.12 -2.07
N PHE A 121 -3.39 11.02 -1.10
CA PHE A 121 -4.50 10.88 -0.15
C PHE A 121 -5.89 10.69 -0.78
N CYS A 122 -6.07 11.16 -2.02
CA CYS A 122 -7.33 11.06 -2.73
C CYS A 122 -7.57 9.71 -3.40
N LEU A 123 -6.54 8.86 -3.57
CA LEU A 123 -6.66 7.55 -4.19
C LEU A 123 -6.48 6.46 -3.13
N LYS A 124 -7.38 5.48 -3.11
CA LYS A 124 -7.36 4.39 -2.13
C LYS A 124 -7.40 3.05 -2.83
N PHE A 125 -6.34 2.28 -2.66
CA PHE A 125 -6.31 0.87 -3.00
C PHE A 125 -6.84 0.02 -1.83
N LYS A 126 -7.85 -0.82 -2.09
CA LYS A 126 -8.44 -1.73 -1.10
C LYS A 126 -8.42 -3.15 -1.64
N TRP A 127 -7.62 -4.00 -1.02
CA TRP A 127 -7.64 -5.43 -1.30
C TRP A 127 -8.65 -6.16 -0.42
N SER A 128 -9.43 -7.06 -1.02
CA SER A 128 -10.38 -7.91 -0.28
C SER A 128 -10.55 -9.29 -0.91
N ARG A 129 -11.15 -10.21 -0.16
CA ARG A 129 -11.49 -11.56 -0.62
C ARG A 129 -12.85 -11.96 -0.06
N PRO A 130 -13.64 -12.78 -0.77
CA PRO A 130 -14.98 -13.17 -0.33
C PRO A 130 -14.96 -14.06 0.92
N ALA A 131 -13.85 -14.77 1.19
CA ALA A 131 -13.64 -15.57 2.39
C ALA A 131 -12.15 -15.67 2.74
N LYS A 132 -11.83 -15.96 4.02
CA LYS A 132 -10.46 -15.98 4.55
C LYS A 132 -9.48 -16.91 3.82
N LEU A 133 -9.97 -17.95 3.13
CA LEU A 133 -9.11 -18.89 2.38
C LEU A 133 -9.43 -18.92 0.88
N SER A 134 -10.19 -17.93 0.39
CA SER A 134 -10.48 -17.81 -1.05
C SER A 134 -9.18 -17.53 -1.83
N PRO A 135 -8.92 -18.26 -2.93
CA PRO A 135 -7.86 -17.92 -3.87
C PRO A 135 -8.27 -16.74 -4.79
N GLN A 136 -9.57 -16.45 -4.87
CA GLN A 136 -10.09 -15.27 -5.56
C GLN A 136 -10.03 -14.05 -4.66
N SER A 137 -9.62 -12.93 -5.23
CA SER A 137 -9.56 -11.65 -4.54
C SER A 137 -9.87 -10.49 -5.47
N TYR A 138 -10.11 -9.33 -4.86
CA TYR A 138 -10.53 -8.11 -5.54
C TYR A 138 -9.63 -6.94 -5.14
N ALA A 139 -9.41 -6.04 -6.08
CA ALA A 139 -8.85 -4.73 -5.83
C ALA A 139 -9.93 -3.67 -6.13
N THR A 140 -10.41 -3.01 -5.09
CA THR A 140 -11.30 -1.85 -5.23
C THR A 140 -10.45 -0.59 -5.13
N ILE A 141 -10.52 0.25 -6.17
CA ILE A 141 -9.83 1.52 -6.24
C ILE A 141 -10.88 2.63 -6.12
N ASP A 142 -10.75 3.43 -5.07
CA ASP A 142 -11.60 4.61 -4.85
C ASP A 142 -10.79 5.89 -5.06
N TRP A 143 -11.23 6.72 -6.00
CA TRP A 143 -10.68 8.05 -6.20
C TRP A 143 -11.68 9.12 -5.76
N ARG A 144 -11.37 9.85 -4.69
CA ARG A 144 -12.12 11.04 -4.28
C ARG A 144 -11.60 12.23 -5.07
N ILE A 145 -12.35 12.65 -6.08
CA ILE A 145 -11.94 13.72 -7.00
C ILE A 145 -11.64 15.01 -6.22
N PRO A 146 -10.39 15.50 -6.19
CA PRO A 146 -10.05 16.75 -5.53
C PRO A 146 -10.76 17.97 -6.13
N GLU A 147 -11.02 18.99 -5.32
CA GLU A 147 -11.63 20.25 -5.76
C GLU A 147 -10.74 21.06 -6.72
N SER A 148 -9.44 20.76 -6.77
CA SER A 148 -8.47 21.41 -7.66
C SER A 148 -8.30 20.72 -9.02
N VAL A 149 -8.94 19.56 -9.24
CA VAL A 149 -8.74 18.78 -10.46
C VAL A 149 -9.25 19.50 -11.71
N VAL A 150 -8.47 19.42 -12.78
CA VAL A 150 -8.84 19.95 -14.09
C VAL A 150 -9.99 19.14 -14.69
N THR A 151 -10.87 19.80 -15.45
CA THR A 151 -11.90 19.06 -16.18
C THR A 151 -11.25 18.22 -17.28
N GLY A 152 -11.81 17.05 -17.55
CA GLY A 152 -11.21 16.14 -18.54
C GLY A 152 -11.77 14.74 -18.51
N VAL A 153 -11.20 13.88 -19.34
CA VAL A 153 -11.53 12.46 -19.41
C VAL A 153 -10.47 11.67 -18.65
N TYR A 154 -10.90 10.90 -17.66
CA TYR A 154 -10.06 10.13 -16.77
C TYR A 154 -10.34 8.64 -16.92
N ARG A 155 -9.39 7.82 -16.48
CA ARG A 155 -9.60 6.39 -16.23
C ARG A 155 -8.76 5.95 -15.05
N ILE A 156 -9.14 4.83 -14.46
CA ILE A 156 -8.39 4.19 -13.39
C ILE A 156 -7.65 2.99 -13.96
N ARG A 157 -6.36 2.88 -13.65
CA ARG A 157 -5.51 1.76 -14.01
C ARG A 157 -5.04 1.04 -12.76
N HIS A 158 -5.12 -0.28 -12.76
CA HIS A 158 -4.70 -1.13 -11.66
C HIS A 158 -3.48 -1.96 -12.07
N PHE A 159 -2.55 -2.16 -11.15
CA PHE A 159 -1.39 -3.04 -11.31
C PHE A 159 -1.39 -4.07 -10.19
N GLY A 160 -0.98 -5.30 -10.50
CA GLY A 160 -0.87 -6.35 -9.52
C GLY A 160 0.05 -7.47 -9.97
N ALA A 161 0.33 -8.39 -9.04
CA ALA A 161 1.14 -9.57 -9.29
C ALA A 161 0.41 -10.81 -8.77
N SER A 162 0.12 -11.76 -9.65
CA SER A 162 -0.59 -13.00 -9.31
C SER A 162 0.38 -14.16 -9.13
N LYS A 163 0.10 -15.02 -8.15
CA LYS A 163 0.87 -16.23 -7.91
C LYS A 163 0.11 -17.44 -8.45
N SER A 164 0.71 -18.10 -9.43
CA SER A 164 0.21 -19.37 -9.99
C SER A 164 0.38 -20.55 -9.02
N LEU A 165 -0.28 -21.67 -9.29
CA LEU A 165 -0.18 -22.90 -8.48
C LEU A 165 1.26 -23.43 -8.39
N PHE A 166 2.06 -23.21 -9.43
CA PHE A 166 3.48 -23.59 -9.49
C PHE A 166 4.41 -22.56 -8.82
N GLY A 167 3.86 -21.54 -8.16
CA GLY A 167 4.61 -20.54 -7.39
C GLY A 167 5.18 -19.38 -8.22
N SER A 168 5.10 -19.42 -9.55
CA SER A 168 5.55 -18.29 -10.38
C SER A 168 4.64 -17.07 -10.20
N ILE A 169 5.27 -15.91 -10.06
CA ILE A 169 4.61 -14.60 -9.95
C ILE A 169 4.55 -13.97 -11.35
N ARG A 170 3.39 -13.41 -11.71
CA ARG A 170 3.18 -12.71 -12.98
C ARG A 170 2.49 -11.38 -12.76
N HIS A 171 3.08 -10.31 -13.27
CA HIS A 171 2.47 -8.99 -13.25
C HIS A 171 1.33 -8.89 -14.26
N PHE A 172 0.31 -8.13 -13.91
CA PHE A 172 -0.84 -7.84 -14.75
C PHE A 172 -1.27 -6.38 -14.57
N THR A 173 -2.06 -5.89 -15.52
CA THR A 173 -2.69 -4.57 -15.43
C THR A 173 -4.14 -4.64 -15.82
N GLY A 174 -4.99 -3.86 -15.14
CA GLY A 174 -6.39 -3.64 -15.46
C GLY A 174 -6.66 -2.18 -15.78
N THR A 175 -7.70 -1.89 -16.55
CA THR A 175 -8.11 -0.51 -16.84
C THR A 175 -9.63 -0.41 -16.83
N SER A 176 -10.16 0.59 -16.14
CA SER A 176 -11.60 0.87 -16.10
C SER A 176 -12.10 1.43 -17.43
N SER A 177 -13.42 1.54 -17.57
CA SER A 177 -14.00 2.46 -18.54
C SER A 177 -13.54 3.91 -18.27
N ALA A 178 -13.51 4.73 -19.33
CA ALA A 178 -13.19 6.15 -19.21
C ALA A 178 -14.42 6.96 -18.76
N PHE A 179 -14.20 8.05 -18.02
CA PHE A 179 -15.24 8.90 -17.47
C PHE A 179 -14.83 10.37 -17.47
N VAL A 180 -15.81 11.27 -17.50
CA VAL A 180 -15.62 12.73 -17.52
C VAL A 180 -15.65 13.28 -16.10
N VAL A 181 -14.79 14.25 -15.80
CA VAL A 181 -14.86 15.08 -14.59
C VAL A 181 -15.12 16.53 -14.98
N GLU A 182 -16.14 17.14 -14.38
CA GLU A 182 -16.58 18.54 -14.61
C GLU A 182 -16.54 19.38 -13.32
#